data_AF-A0A2K3N0W3-F1
#
_entry.id   AF-A0A2K3N0W3-F1
#
_cell.length_a   1.000
_cell.length_b   1.000
_cell.length_c   1.000
_cell.angle_alpha   90.00
_cell.angle_beta   90.00
_cell.angle_gamma   90.00
#
_symmetry.space_group_name_H-M   'P 1'
#
loop_
_entity.id
_entity.type
_entity.pdbx_description
1 polymer ?
#
loop_
_entity_poly.entity_id
_entity_poly.type
_entity_poly.pdbx_seq_one_letter_code
_entity_poly.pdbx_strand_id
1 'polypeptide(L)'
;MSSAGVSTLSPVPRETLLSPTNGFCNPLHLSANHHEFIFVYLSYSGSLSPMRVLPSDTIESVKLKIQRNEGVTNKQKLVCNGRELSRSNSLLKDYGVTEGNVLHLVIRLTDLQTISVRTACGKEFTFQVERCRDVGYVKQQIAKKEKELADPEQQEVVCNGELLDDQKLIDDICSKYNDAVIHLFVRTKYADVNTGLEELSIAAKELNGTKNCDANESEYERKYDVGKEDARREYEAIEKIMSRKALDRGLLLEPVIINPKVDLASEVWDMINTTYEGLDNGNSPIRSSEGTGGAYFMLDSTGQKYVSVFKPIDEEPMAVNNPRGLPLSLDGEGLKKGTRVGQGAFREVAAYILDHPMSGRRSLFGDDKGLAGVPPTVMAKCLHKGFNHPEGLTAKFGSLQMFMENNGSCEDMGPRSFPVKEVHKITVLDMRLANADRHAGNILIGREKENGQAVLIPIDHGYCLPTSFEDCTFEWLYWPQARQPYSPEIIDYIKSLDAEEDIALLKFHGWDLPLECARTLRISTMLLKKGVEKGMTPFAIGSLMCRESLNKESVIEGIVKAALDSVLPCTSEATFMDAVSEIMDQHLDEITASNYNS
;
A
#
# COMPACT_ATOMS: atom_id res chain seq x y z
N MET A 1 -46.08 17.59 7.07
CA MET A 1 -46.73 18.91 6.99
C MET A 1 -45.87 19.79 6.08
N SER A 2 -46.50 20.36 5.03
CA SER A 2 -46.21 21.58 4.23
C SER A 2 -44.79 22.19 4.27
N SER A 3 -44.14 22.65 3.18
CA SER A 3 -44.47 22.83 1.75
C SER A 3 -43.27 23.45 1.00
N ALA A 4 -43.09 23.05 -0.27
CA ALA A 4 -42.72 23.79 -1.50
C ALA A 4 -41.72 25.00 -1.45
N GLY A 5 -40.85 25.24 -2.43
CA GLY A 5 -40.71 24.62 -3.76
C GLY A 5 -39.58 25.22 -4.63
N VAL A 6 -39.31 24.48 -5.71
CA VAL A 6 -38.68 24.76 -7.01
C VAL A 6 -38.14 26.17 -7.31
N SER A 7 -36.90 26.24 -7.82
CA SER A 7 -36.51 27.18 -8.90
C SER A 7 -35.31 26.68 -9.71
N THR A 8 -35.39 26.96 -11.00
CA THR A 8 -34.67 26.43 -12.16
C THR A 8 -33.36 27.14 -12.49
N LEU A 9 -32.49 26.43 -13.22
CA LEU A 9 -31.24 26.84 -13.88
C LEU A 9 -31.35 28.09 -14.78
N SER A 10 -30.33 28.97 -14.72
CA SER A 10 -29.68 29.64 -15.87
C SER A 10 -28.43 30.45 -15.41
N PRO A 11 -27.41 30.65 -16.28
CA PRO A 11 -26.09 31.18 -15.90
C PRO A 11 -26.01 32.71 -16.02
N VAL A 12 -25.19 33.36 -15.19
CA VAL A 12 -24.90 34.80 -15.26
C VAL A 12 -23.43 35.02 -15.68
N PRO A 13 -23.12 35.96 -16.61
CA PRO A 13 -21.80 36.09 -17.23
C PRO A 13 -20.89 37.18 -16.62
N ARG A 14 -19.57 36.92 -16.74
CA ARG A 14 -18.37 37.80 -16.77
C ARG A 14 -18.27 39.00 -15.83
N GLU A 15 -17.11 39.13 -15.17
CA GLU A 15 -16.39 40.41 -15.15
C GLU A 15 -14.87 40.25 -15.03
N THR A 16 -14.19 41.05 -15.86
CA THR A 16 -12.75 41.13 -16.10
C THR A 16 -12.19 42.22 -15.20
N LEU A 17 -11.15 41.93 -14.40
CA LEU A 17 -10.39 42.99 -13.73
C LEU A 17 -8.88 42.83 -13.96
N LEU A 18 -8.35 43.96 -14.42
CA LEU A 18 -7.03 44.24 -14.93
C LEU A 18 -5.96 44.25 -13.83
N SER A 19 -4.76 43.83 -14.23
CA SER A 19 -3.50 43.98 -13.52
C SER A 19 -3.11 45.45 -13.32
N PRO A 20 -2.19 45.73 -12.37
CA PRO A 20 -1.23 46.81 -12.53
C PRO A 20 0.20 46.28 -12.60
N THR A 21 0.87 46.65 -13.68
CA THR A 21 2.33 46.63 -13.90
C THR A 21 3.01 47.75 -13.11
N ASN A 22 4.16 47.48 -12.50
CA ASN A 22 5.41 48.26 -12.69
C ASN A 22 6.52 47.85 -11.70
N GLY A 23 7.73 47.64 -12.22
CA GLY A 23 8.95 47.65 -11.41
C GLY A 23 10.10 46.79 -11.94
N PHE A 24 10.65 47.13 -13.11
CA PHE A 24 11.92 46.60 -13.60
C PHE A 24 13.08 46.94 -12.66
N CYS A 25 13.88 45.94 -12.28
CA CYS A 25 15.32 46.05 -12.05
C CYS A 25 15.97 44.66 -12.19
N ASN A 26 16.70 44.47 -13.28
CA ASN A 26 17.78 43.48 -13.45
C ASN A 26 19.02 44.30 -13.88
N PRO A 27 20.28 43.83 -13.78
CA PRO A 27 20.73 42.46 -13.47
C PRO A 27 21.89 42.40 -12.46
N LEU A 28 22.19 41.22 -11.90
CA LEU A 28 23.58 40.74 -11.79
C LEU A 28 23.60 39.24 -11.50
N HIS A 29 24.31 38.55 -12.39
CA HIS A 29 24.69 37.15 -12.36
C HIS A 29 25.30 36.76 -11.00
N LEU A 30 24.64 35.85 -10.27
CA LEU A 30 25.31 34.90 -9.40
C LEU A 30 24.87 33.51 -9.85
N SER A 31 25.82 32.83 -10.47
CA SER A 31 25.69 31.46 -10.95
C SER A 31 25.35 30.49 -9.83
N ALA A 32 24.40 29.61 -10.12
CA ALA A 32 24.40 28.18 -9.83
C ALA A 32 24.65 27.73 -8.38
N ASN A 33 23.60 27.16 -7.78
CA ASN A 33 23.67 25.80 -7.22
C ASN A 33 22.24 25.25 -7.12
N HIS A 34 21.78 24.57 -8.17
CA HIS A 34 20.64 23.68 -8.07
C HIS A 34 21.05 22.49 -7.20
N HIS A 35 20.74 22.53 -5.91
CA HIS A 35 20.71 21.35 -5.07
C HIS A 35 19.37 20.65 -5.29
N GLU A 36 19.20 20.06 -6.47
CA GLU A 36 18.13 19.09 -6.71
C GLU A 36 18.41 17.87 -5.81
N PHE A 37 17.51 17.66 -4.86
CA PHE A 37 17.49 16.43 -4.07
C PHE A 37 16.94 15.32 -4.94
N ILE A 38 17.44 14.11 -4.74
CA ILE A 38 16.94 12.91 -5.37
C ILE A 38 16.22 12.04 -4.33
N PHE A 39 15.20 11.31 -4.76
CA PHE A 39 14.62 10.23 -3.98
C PHE A 39 15.36 8.93 -4.26
N VAL A 40 15.75 8.26 -3.19
CA VAL A 40 16.29 6.90 -3.20
C VAL A 40 15.39 6.03 -2.34
N TYR A 41 15.23 4.76 -2.68
CA TYR A 41 14.40 3.85 -1.93
C TYR A 41 15.26 2.99 -1.02
N LEU A 42 15.09 3.09 0.28
CA LEU A 42 15.76 2.23 1.24
C LEU A 42 14.98 0.91 1.37
N SER A 43 15.61 -0.19 0.99
CA SER A 43 15.06 -1.54 1.15
C SER A 43 15.70 -2.21 2.36
N TYR A 44 14.91 -2.56 3.38
CA TYR A 44 15.40 -3.27 4.57
C TYR A 44 14.29 -4.13 5.18
N SER A 45 14.61 -5.35 5.62
CA SER A 45 13.68 -6.28 6.30
C SER A 45 12.32 -6.46 5.58
N GLY A 46 12.32 -6.48 4.24
CA GLY A 46 11.12 -6.62 3.41
C GLY A 46 10.30 -5.33 3.23
N SER A 47 10.73 -4.21 3.82
CA SER A 47 10.14 -2.88 3.66
C SER A 47 10.89 -2.05 2.62
N LEU A 48 10.19 -1.13 1.96
CA LEU A 48 10.74 -0.15 1.02
C LEU A 48 10.30 1.26 1.44
N SER A 49 11.23 2.07 1.93
CA SER A 49 10.98 3.42 2.44
C SER A 49 11.62 4.47 1.51
N PRO A 50 10.87 5.45 0.97
CA PRO A 50 11.46 6.52 0.17
C PRO A 50 12.23 7.51 1.05
N MET A 51 13.44 7.89 0.63
CA MET A 51 14.30 8.82 1.34
C MET A 51 14.84 9.91 0.43
N ARG A 52 14.74 11.16 0.89
CA ARG A 52 15.28 12.34 0.20
C ARG A 52 16.77 12.54 0.55
N VAL A 53 17.63 12.47 -0.47
CA VAL A 53 19.09 12.65 -0.34
C VAL A 53 19.60 13.64 -1.38
N LEU A 54 20.72 14.28 -1.13
CA LEU A 54 21.42 15.07 -2.16
C LEU A 54 22.37 14.14 -2.92
N PRO A 55 22.55 14.31 -4.24
CA PRO A 55 23.62 13.64 -4.97
C PRO A 55 25.03 13.93 -4.40
N SER A 56 25.17 15.07 -3.71
CA SER A 56 26.37 15.50 -2.98
C SER A 56 26.41 15.05 -1.52
N ASP A 57 25.43 14.29 -1.03
CA ASP A 57 25.52 13.69 0.31
C ASP A 57 26.65 12.65 0.33
N THR A 58 27.42 12.62 1.41
CA THR A 58 28.37 11.53 1.66
C THR A 58 27.63 10.28 2.09
N ILE A 59 28.20 9.10 1.86
CA ILE A 59 27.62 7.84 2.34
C ILE A 59 27.39 7.88 3.86
N GLU A 60 28.30 8.49 4.63
CA GLU A 60 28.12 8.68 6.07
C GLU A 60 26.89 9.54 6.41
N SER A 61 26.69 10.66 5.70
CA SER A 61 25.53 11.52 5.92
C SER A 61 24.20 10.83 5.58
N VAL A 62 24.18 9.97 4.56
CA VAL A 62 22.99 9.15 4.23
C VAL A 62 22.74 8.09 5.29
N LYS A 63 23.78 7.42 5.80
CA LYS A 63 23.64 6.49 6.93
C LYS A 63 23.11 7.16 8.19
N LEU A 64 23.52 8.40 8.47
CA LEU A 64 22.98 9.19 9.58
C LEU A 64 21.50 9.58 9.36
N LYS A 65 21.09 9.87 8.12
CA LYS A 65 19.67 10.11 7.78
C LYS A 65 18.83 8.86 7.99
N ILE A 66 19.33 7.70 7.58
CA ILE A 66 18.69 6.39 7.86
C ILE A 66 18.55 6.17 9.35
N GLN A 67 19.58 6.47 10.14
CA GLN A 67 19.50 6.35 11.60
C GLN A 67 18.40 7.23 12.20
N ARG A 68 18.27 8.48 11.76
CA ARG A 68 17.24 9.39 12.28
C ARG A 68 15.82 8.99 11.88
N ASN A 69 15.64 8.52 10.65
CA ASN A 69 14.30 8.28 10.09
C ASN A 69 13.78 6.88 10.40
N GLU A 70 14.68 5.90 10.42
CA GLU A 70 14.30 4.49 10.52
C GLU A 70 14.67 3.89 11.89
N GLY A 71 15.41 4.62 12.75
CA GLY A 71 15.83 4.12 14.06
C GLY A 71 16.83 2.96 14.00
N VAL A 72 17.70 2.98 12.98
CA VAL A 72 18.64 1.89 12.67
C VAL A 72 20.09 2.41 12.63
N THR A 73 21.03 1.71 13.28
CA THR A 73 22.45 2.14 13.34
C THR A 73 23.09 2.47 11.98
N ASN A 74 23.97 3.47 11.97
CA ASN A 74 24.80 3.83 10.82
C ASN A 74 25.91 2.79 10.48
N LYS A 75 26.11 1.76 11.32
CA LYS A 75 27.13 0.71 11.12
C LYS A 75 26.75 -0.32 10.04
N GLN A 76 25.54 -0.27 9.50
CA GLN A 76 25.06 -1.23 8.51
C GLN A 76 25.65 -1.00 7.10
N LYS A 77 25.59 -2.05 6.28
CA LYS A 77 26.03 -2.03 4.90
C LYS A 77 24.92 -1.53 3.99
N LEU A 78 25.24 -0.51 3.20
CA LEU A 78 24.38 -0.05 2.11
C LEU A 78 24.88 -0.64 0.80
N VAL A 79 23.97 -1.18 0.01
CA VAL A 79 24.27 -1.77 -1.30
C VAL A 79 23.35 -1.15 -2.35
N CYS A 80 23.91 -0.65 -3.44
CA CYS A 80 23.16 -0.13 -4.59
C CYS A 80 23.58 -0.89 -5.84
N ASN A 81 22.64 -1.40 -6.65
CA ASN A 81 22.94 -2.13 -7.89
C ASN A 81 23.99 -3.26 -7.72
N GLY A 82 23.94 -3.97 -6.59
CA GLY A 82 24.90 -5.03 -6.25
C GLY A 82 26.29 -4.55 -5.78
N ARG A 83 26.52 -3.24 -5.67
CA ARG A 83 27.77 -2.64 -5.16
C ARG A 83 27.59 -2.11 -3.74
N GLU A 84 28.45 -2.55 -2.82
CA GLU A 84 28.51 -2.01 -1.46
C GLU A 84 29.07 -0.57 -1.46
N LEU A 85 28.31 0.36 -0.85
CA LEU A 85 28.69 1.75 -0.62
C LEU A 85 29.61 1.81 0.62
N SER A 86 30.85 1.35 0.46
CA SER A 86 31.78 1.10 1.58
C SER A 86 32.62 2.30 2.00
N ARG A 87 32.81 3.31 1.14
CA ARG A 87 33.65 4.50 1.43
C ARG A 87 32.81 5.63 2.03
N SER A 88 32.94 5.86 3.33
CA SER A 88 32.14 6.85 4.11
C SER A 88 32.19 8.29 3.56
N ASN A 89 33.37 8.74 3.10
CA ASN A 89 33.60 10.11 2.61
C ASN A 89 33.26 10.31 1.12
N SER A 90 32.92 9.24 0.39
CA SER A 90 32.54 9.34 -1.02
C SER A 90 31.11 9.85 -1.17
N LEU A 91 30.85 10.59 -2.26
CA LEU A 91 29.53 11.16 -2.52
C LEU A 91 28.61 10.11 -3.12
N LEU A 92 27.31 10.25 -2.90
CA LEU A 92 26.31 9.33 -3.44
C LEU A 92 26.39 9.22 -4.98
N LYS A 93 26.57 10.37 -5.64
CA LYS A 93 26.75 10.46 -7.10
C LYS A 93 28.00 9.72 -7.60
N ASP A 94 29.06 9.60 -6.79
CA ASP A 94 30.30 8.91 -7.19
C ASP A 94 30.10 7.40 -7.31
N TYR A 95 29.06 6.88 -6.65
CA TYR A 95 28.60 5.50 -6.80
C TYR A 95 27.59 5.30 -7.93
N GLY A 96 27.24 6.37 -8.66
CA GLY A 96 26.23 6.34 -9.72
C GLY A 96 24.81 6.21 -9.19
N VAL A 97 24.57 6.60 -7.93
CA VAL A 97 23.22 6.62 -7.36
C VAL A 97 22.44 7.81 -7.92
N THR A 98 21.32 7.52 -8.58
CA THR A 98 20.42 8.50 -9.19
C THR A 98 19.01 8.40 -8.62
N GLU A 99 18.13 9.32 -9.02
CA GLU A 99 16.69 9.29 -8.73
C GLU A 99 16.10 7.89 -8.93
N GLY A 100 15.34 7.42 -7.95
CA GLY A 100 14.62 6.15 -7.96
C GLY A 100 15.49 4.91 -7.72
N ASN A 101 16.78 5.05 -7.45
CA ASN A 101 17.63 3.90 -7.13
C ASN A 101 17.26 3.30 -5.77
N VAL A 102 17.38 1.96 -5.68
CA VAL A 102 17.14 1.21 -4.44
C VAL A 102 18.47 0.99 -3.71
N LEU A 103 18.54 1.52 -2.49
CA LEU A 103 19.59 1.28 -1.51
C LEU A 103 19.16 0.11 -0.61
N HIS A 104 19.75 -1.06 -0.81
CA HIS A 104 19.53 -2.21 0.06
C HIS A 104 20.37 -2.08 1.33
N LEU A 105 19.70 -2.06 2.47
CA LEU A 105 20.30 -2.15 3.79
C LEU A 105 20.47 -3.63 4.14
N VAL A 106 21.72 -4.10 4.16
CA VAL A 106 22.00 -5.52 4.42
C VAL A 106 22.12 -5.76 5.91
N ILE A 107 21.17 -6.51 6.46
CA ILE A 107 21.14 -6.98 7.84
C ILE A 107 21.62 -8.44 7.85
N ARG A 108 22.65 -8.77 8.65
CA ARG A 108 23.12 -10.16 8.78
C ARG A 108 22.36 -10.84 9.91
N LEU A 109 22.22 -12.16 9.83
CA LEU A 109 21.59 -12.95 10.89
C LEU A 109 22.32 -12.85 12.24
N THR A 110 23.64 -12.58 12.22
CA THR A 110 24.43 -12.26 13.43
C THR A 110 24.05 -10.93 14.09
N ASP A 111 23.33 -10.08 13.36
CA ASP A 111 22.90 -8.77 13.81
C ASP A 111 21.50 -8.82 14.46
N LEU A 112 20.90 -10.01 14.63
CA LEU A 112 19.67 -10.23 15.40
C LEU A 112 19.98 -10.61 16.85
N GLN A 113 19.19 -10.10 17.78
CA GLN A 113 19.29 -10.35 19.22
C GLN A 113 17.95 -10.82 19.77
N THR A 114 17.99 -11.89 20.55
CA THR A 114 16.83 -12.30 21.34
C THR A 114 16.74 -11.47 22.61
N ILE A 115 15.56 -10.89 22.86
CA ILE A 115 15.23 -10.11 24.04
C ILE A 115 14.04 -10.76 24.72
N SER A 116 14.19 -11.13 26.00
CA SER A 116 13.07 -11.47 26.88
C SER A 116 12.63 -10.22 27.63
N VAL A 117 11.34 -9.94 27.66
CA VAL A 117 10.75 -8.79 28.33
C VAL A 117 9.77 -9.29 29.38
N ARG A 118 10.01 -8.97 30.65
CA ARG A 118 9.07 -9.22 31.75
C ARG A 118 8.38 -7.92 32.15
N THR A 119 7.06 -7.90 32.16
CA THR A 119 6.29 -6.73 32.60
C THR A 119 6.08 -6.74 34.12
N ALA A 120 5.77 -5.58 34.69
CA ALA A 120 5.43 -5.45 36.10
C ALA A 120 4.17 -6.26 36.51
N CYS A 121 3.27 -6.57 35.56
CA CYS A 121 2.14 -7.46 35.80
C CYS A 121 2.50 -8.97 35.71
N GLY A 122 3.79 -9.30 35.57
CA GLY A 122 4.30 -10.67 35.62
C GLY A 122 4.23 -11.44 34.29
N LYS A 123 3.87 -10.78 33.18
CA LYS A 123 3.86 -11.39 31.84
C LYS A 123 5.26 -11.36 31.24
N GLU A 124 5.62 -12.41 30.51
CA GLU A 124 6.93 -12.52 29.85
C GLU A 124 6.75 -12.69 28.34
N PHE A 125 7.48 -11.89 27.56
CA PHE A 125 7.47 -11.89 26.10
C PHE A 125 8.88 -12.15 25.60
N THR A 126 9.02 -12.82 24.46
CA THR A 126 10.32 -12.94 23.78
C THR A 126 10.23 -12.36 22.38
N PHE A 127 11.20 -11.52 22.03
CA PHE A 127 11.33 -10.86 20.74
C PHE A 127 12.66 -11.21 20.11
N GLN A 128 12.70 -11.34 18.79
CA GLN A 128 13.94 -11.21 18.03
C GLN A 128 13.98 -9.80 17.45
N VAL A 129 14.96 -9.02 17.89
CA VAL A 129 15.12 -7.61 17.53
C VAL A 129 16.50 -7.43 16.91
N GLU A 130 16.60 -6.65 15.84
CA GLU A 130 17.90 -6.31 15.27
C GLU A 130 18.72 -5.50 16.29
N ARG A 131 19.98 -5.88 16.53
CA ARG A 131 20.92 -5.24 17.47
C ARG A 131 21.08 -3.75 17.22
N CYS A 132 20.89 -3.32 15.99
CA CYS A 132 20.97 -1.94 15.56
C CYS A 132 19.78 -1.05 15.92
N ARG A 133 18.70 -1.61 16.47
CA ARG A 133 17.53 -0.87 16.95
C ARG A 133 17.80 -0.23 18.30
N ASP A 134 16.99 0.76 18.64
CA ASP A 134 17.00 1.40 19.95
C ASP A 134 15.92 0.83 20.90
N VAL A 135 15.95 1.25 22.16
CA VAL A 135 15.00 0.81 23.18
C VAL A 135 13.60 1.37 22.91
N GLY A 136 13.49 2.54 22.28
CA GLY A 136 12.22 3.11 21.83
C GLY A 136 11.45 2.17 20.89
N TYR A 137 12.14 1.56 19.93
CA TYR A 137 11.57 0.52 19.07
C TYR A 137 11.02 -0.66 19.89
N VAL A 138 11.75 -1.13 20.92
CA VAL A 138 11.31 -2.24 21.77
C VAL A 138 10.06 -1.87 22.57
N LYS A 139 9.97 -0.65 23.11
CA LYS A 139 8.76 -0.13 23.78
C LYS A 139 7.54 -0.17 22.87
N GLN A 140 7.71 0.23 21.61
CA GLN A 140 6.64 0.16 20.61
C GLN A 140 6.20 -1.29 20.32
N GLN A 141 7.14 -2.24 20.26
CA GLN A 141 6.80 -3.66 20.09
C GLN A 141 6.02 -4.21 21.30
N ILE A 142 6.33 -3.74 22.51
CA ILE A 142 5.62 -4.13 23.74
C ILE A 142 4.23 -3.49 23.77
N ALA A 143 4.10 -2.21 23.41
CA ALA A 143 2.82 -1.49 23.36
C ALA A 143 1.81 -2.15 22.41
N LYS A 144 2.29 -2.75 21.32
CA LYS A 144 1.46 -3.51 20.37
C LYS A 144 0.93 -4.83 20.93
N LYS A 145 1.62 -5.42 21.92
CA LYS A 145 1.27 -6.73 22.50
C LYS A 145 0.57 -6.64 23.85
N GLU A 146 0.77 -5.57 24.62
CA GLU A 146 0.23 -5.42 25.98
C GLU A 146 -0.63 -4.16 26.12
N LYS A 147 -1.93 -4.35 26.32
CA LYS A 147 -2.91 -3.26 26.44
C LYS A 147 -2.69 -2.38 27.66
N GLU A 148 -2.18 -2.94 28.76
CA GLU A 148 -1.86 -2.19 29.99
C GLU A 148 -0.60 -1.31 29.84
N LEU A 149 0.18 -1.50 28.76
CA LEU A 149 1.36 -0.71 28.40
C LEU A 149 1.20 -0.08 27.00
N ALA A 150 -0.03 0.20 26.58
CA ALA A 150 -0.32 0.69 25.23
C ALA A 150 0.32 2.04 24.87
N ASP A 151 0.71 2.84 25.87
CA ASP A 151 1.41 4.11 25.68
C ASP A 151 2.93 3.96 25.90
N PRO A 152 3.77 3.98 24.83
CA PRO A 152 5.22 3.89 24.93
C PRO A 152 5.85 4.99 25.80
N GLU A 153 5.24 6.18 25.86
CA GLU A 153 5.76 7.32 26.64
C GLU A 153 5.63 7.10 28.14
N GLN A 154 4.73 6.21 28.57
CA GLN A 154 4.55 5.84 29.97
C GLN A 154 5.39 4.63 30.38
N GLN A 155 6.12 4.00 29.47
CA GLN A 155 6.94 2.83 29.76
C GLN A 155 8.34 3.23 30.26
N GLU A 156 8.77 2.59 31.34
CA GLU A 156 10.16 2.54 31.80
C GLU A 156 10.73 1.15 31.52
N VAL A 157 11.82 1.09 30.75
CA VAL A 157 12.53 -0.16 30.45
C VAL A 157 13.78 -0.21 31.33
N VAL A 158 13.90 -1.28 32.10
CA VAL A 158 15.00 -1.54 33.01
C VAL A 158 15.72 -2.81 32.59
N CYS A 159 17.05 -2.80 32.51
CA CYS A 159 17.86 -3.98 32.27
C CYS A 159 18.85 -4.15 33.41
N ASN A 160 18.84 -5.30 34.09
CA ASN A 160 19.73 -5.58 35.23
C ASN A 160 19.77 -4.47 36.31
N GLY A 161 18.62 -3.83 36.56
CA GLY A 161 18.47 -2.75 37.54
C GLY A 161 18.83 -1.34 37.02
N GLU A 162 19.30 -1.20 35.78
CA GLU A 162 19.57 0.11 35.17
C GLU A 162 18.42 0.54 34.25
N LEU A 163 17.98 1.80 34.39
CA LEU A 163 17.00 2.42 33.50
C LEU A 163 17.65 2.70 32.13
N LEU A 164 17.00 2.27 31.05
CA LEU A 164 17.48 2.45 29.69
C LEU A 164 16.82 3.66 29.02
N ASP A 165 17.64 4.47 28.35
CA ASP A 165 17.21 5.56 27.48
C ASP A 165 16.63 5.00 26.18
N ASP A 166 15.58 5.61 25.66
CA ASP A 166 14.90 5.24 24.42
C ASP A 166 15.84 5.26 23.21
N GLN A 167 16.87 6.12 23.23
CA GLN A 167 17.90 6.19 22.18
C GLN A 167 19.04 5.17 22.36
N LYS A 168 19.06 4.41 23.46
CA LYS A 168 20.08 3.38 23.74
C LYS A 168 19.92 2.24 22.73
N LEU A 169 21.00 1.85 22.06
CA LEU A 169 20.96 0.75 21.11
C LEU A 169 20.96 -0.62 21.80
N ILE A 170 20.30 -1.60 21.20
CA ILE A 170 20.31 -2.99 21.66
C ILE A 170 21.74 -3.57 21.64
N ASP A 171 22.55 -3.22 20.64
CA ASP A 171 23.96 -3.63 20.53
C ASP A 171 24.81 -3.11 21.71
N ASP A 172 24.53 -1.90 22.19
CA ASP A 172 25.22 -1.31 23.35
C ASP A 172 24.83 -2.03 24.65
N ILE A 173 23.61 -2.57 24.72
CA ILE A 173 23.14 -3.40 25.83
C ILE A 173 23.78 -4.79 25.73
N CYS A 174 23.78 -5.42 24.54
CA CYS A 174 24.44 -6.71 24.30
C CYS A 174 25.92 -6.68 24.69
N SER A 175 26.65 -5.66 24.22
CA SER A 175 28.09 -5.54 24.43
C SER A 175 28.47 -5.33 25.90
N LYS A 176 27.56 -4.78 26.70
CA LYS A 176 27.75 -4.57 28.14
C LYS A 176 27.55 -5.83 28.99
N TYR A 177 26.63 -6.72 28.60
CA TYR A 177 26.23 -7.88 29.42
C TYR A 177 26.68 -9.23 28.84
N ASN A 178 27.11 -9.29 27.57
CA ASN A 178 27.62 -10.47 26.87
C ASN A 178 26.71 -11.72 26.93
N ASP A 179 25.40 -11.51 27.14
CA ASP A 179 24.40 -12.56 27.22
C ASP A 179 23.77 -12.86 25.85
N ALA A 180 23.47 -14.14 25.59
CA ALA A 180 22.78 -14.57 24.39
C ALA A 180 21.31 -14.09 24.34
N VAL A 181 20.73 -13.74 25.50
CA VAL A 181 19.37 -13.22 25.65
C VAL A 181 19.40 -12.03 26.59
N ILE A 182 18.84 -10.88 26.17
CA ILE A 182 18.71 -9.71 27.04
C ILE A 182 17.41 -9.82 27.82
N HIS A 183 17.46 -9.70 29.15
CA HIS A 183 16.26 -9.63 29.98
C HIS A 183 15.93 -8.17 30.31
N LEU A 184 14.82 -7.67 29.77
CA LEU A 184 14.28 -6.35 30.05
C LEU A 184 13.09 -6.46 30.99
N PHE A 185 12.97 -5.52 31.92
CA PHE A 185 11.83 -5.36 32.80
C PHE A 185 11.10 -4.06 32.44
N VAL A 186 9.79 -4.12 32.20
CA VAL A 186 9.01 -2.95 31.78
C VAL A 186 7.88 -2.65 32.75
N ARG A 187 7.81 -1.39 33.18
CA ARG A 187 6.79 -0.89 34.11
C ARG A 187 6.25 0.46 33.64
N THR A 188 5.10 0.86 34.17
CA THR A 188 4.54 2.20 33.98
C THR A 188 5.24 3.22 34.88
N LYS A 189 5.39 4.47 34.41
CA LYS A 189 5.83 5.62 35.22
C LYS A 189 4.81 5.81 36.36
N TYR A 190 5.24 5.69 37.62
CA TYR A 190 4.34 5.79 38.78
C TYR A 190 3.74 7.20 38.92
N ALA A 191 2.42 7.28 39.09
CA ALA A 191 1.79 8.25 39.99
C ALA A 191 1.77 7.63 41.40
N ASP A 192 2.12 8.42 42.42
CA ASP A 192 2.29 8.00 43.83
C ASP A 192 1.29 6.93 44.31
N VAL A 193 1.76 5.71 44.54
CA VAL A 193 1.21 4.82 45.58
C VAL A 193 2.36 4.14 46.31
N ASN A 194 2.48 4.55 47.56
CA ASN A 194 3.39 4.12 48.59
C ASN A 194 3.25 2.60 48.88
N THR A 195 4.31 1.80 48.76
CA THR A 195 4.75 0.79 49.75
C THR A 195 5.93 -0.06 49.25
N GLY A 196 6.98 -0.16 50.08
CA GLY A 196 7.80 -1.37 50.21
C GLY A 196 9.11 -1.43 49.42
N LEU A 197 10.20 -0.95 50.03
CA LEU A 197 11.58 -1.33 49.72
C LEU A 197 11.74 -2.86 49.67
N GLU A 198 12.52 -3.37 48.73
CA GLU A 198 13.67 -4.24 49.05
C GLU A 198 14.70 -4.21 47.90
N GLU A 199 15.90 -3.76 48.25
CA GLU A 199 17.12 -3.75 47.45
C GLU A 199 17.55 -5.19 47.12
N LEU A 200 18.11 -5.43 45.93
CA LEU A 200 19.15 -6.45 45.75
C LEU A 200 20.02 -6.10 44.54
N SER A 201 21.20 -5.58 44.86
CA SER A 201 22.37 -5.40 44.02
C SER A 201 23.09 -6.75 43.83
N ILE A 202 23.71 -6.98 42.66
CA ILE A 202 24.93 -7.81 42.48
C ILE A 202 25.60 -7.43 41.15
N ALA A 203 26.92 -7.25 41.23
CA ALA A 203 27.85 -6.90 40.17
C ALA A 203 28.55 -8.12 39.55
N ALA A 204 29.01 -8.00 38.29
CA ALA A 204 30.20 -8.70 37.73
C ALA A 204 30.59 -8.03 36.39
N LYS A 205 31.69 -7.29 36.30
CA LYS A 205 33.10 -7.70 36.03
C LYS A 205 33.42 -7.92 34.54
N GLU A 206 34.05 -6.90 33.96
CA GLU A 206 34.83 -6.95 32.73
C GLU A 206 35.99 -7.96 32.81
N LEU A 207 36.36 -8.55 31.67
CA LEU A 207 37.72 -9.03 31.42
C LEU A 207 38.05 -8.96 29.92
N ASN A 208 39.02 -8.08 29.63
CA ASN A 208 39.75 -7.93 28.37
C ASN A 208 40.61 -9.17 28.05
N GLY A 209 40.87 -9.39 26.76
CA GLY A 209 41.90 -10.32 26.30
C GLY A 209 42.15 -10.30 24.78
N THR A 210 43.09 -9.46 24.35
CA THR A 210 43.61 -9.30 22.98
C THR A 210 44.57 -10.43 22.55
N LYS A 211 44.61 -10.72 21.23
CA LYS A 211 45.77 -10.99 20.32
C LYS A 211 45.45 -12.14 19.33
N ASN A 212 45.40 -11.95 18.01
CA ASN A 212 46.39 -11.61 16.95
C ASN A 212 47.04 -12.83 16.26
N CYS A 213 46.91 -12.81 14.92
CA CYS A 213 47.67 -13.44 13.81
C CYS A 213 47.87 -14.97 13.76
N ASP A 214 47.48 -15.58 12.62
CA ASP A 214 48.45 -16.08 11.64
C ASP A 214 47.81 -16.37 10.27
N ALA A 215 48.60 -16.09 9.23
CA ALA A 215 48.35 -16.39 7.83
C ALA A 215 48.81 -17.82 7.48
N ASN A 216 48.16 -18.48 6.52
CA ASN A 216 48.84 -19.11 5.39
C ASN A 216 47.86 -19.66 4.34
N GLU A 217 48.32 -19.50 3.11
CA GLU A 217 47.73 -19.78 1.80
C GLU A 217 47.55 -21.28 1.51
N SER A 218 46.61 -21.62 0.61
CA SER A 218 46.95 -22.27 -0.66
C SER A 218 45.73 -22.40 -1.59
N GLU A 219 46.01 -22.06 -2.85
CA GLU A 219 45.13 -21.94 -4.01
C GLU A 219 44.71 -23.28 -4.62
N TYR A 220 43.62 -23.25 -5.41
CA TYR A 220 43.57 -23.89 -6.72
C TYR A 220 42.73 -23.02 -7.68
N GLU A 221 43.42 -22.18 -8.47
CA GLU A 221 42.88 -21.49 -9.65
C GLU A 221 42.95 -22.38 -10.90
N ARG A 222 41.98 -22.23 -11.80
CA ARG A 222 42.11 -22.62 -13.22
C ARG A 222 41.45 -21.56 -14.11
N LYS A 223 42.28 -20.82 -14.86
CA LYS A 223 41.97 -19.96 -16.03
C LYS A 223 41.69 -20.85 -17.26
N TYR A 224 41.00 -20.43 -18.33
CA TYR A 224 41.27 -19.44 -19.40
C TYR A 224 39.97 -19.34 -20.25
N ASP A 225 39.71 -18.50 -21.24
CA ASP A 225 40.05 -17.15 -21.74
C ASP A 225 39.33 -17.02 -23.12
N VAL A 226 39.05 -15.78 -23.56
CA VAL A 226 38.73 -15.29 -24.93
C VAL A 226 37.38 -15.61 -25.63
N GLY A 227 36.72 -14.55 -26.11
CA GLY A 227 35.80 -14.60 -27.26
C GLY A 227 34.95 -13.34 -27.48
N LYS A 228 35.47 -12.34 -28.21
CA LYS A 228 34.75 -11.16 -28.72
C LYS A 228 34.04 -11.48 -30.05
N GLU A 229 33.02 -10.65 -30.36
CA GLU A 229 32.34 -10.43 -31.65
C GLU A 229 31.20 -11.40 -32.04
N ASP A 230 29.95 -10.94 -31.86
CA ASP A 230 28.97 -10.70 -32.95
C ASP A 230 27.55 -10.51 -32.39
N ALA A 231 27.08 -9.26 -32.27
CA ALA A 231 25.67 -8.94 -32.04
C ALA A 231 25.33 -7.49 -32.46
N ARG A 232 25.86 -7.04 -33.62
CA ARG A 232 25.72 -5.65 -34.11
C ARG A 232 24.71 -5.49 -35.25
N ARG A 233 23.73 -6.38 -35.42
CA ARG A 233 22.80 -6.30 -36.57
C ARG A 233 21.30 -6.46 -36.32
N GLU A 234 20.83 -6.40 -35.07
CA GLU A 234 19.37 -6.43 -34.81
C GLU A 234 18.84 -5.30 -33.92
N TYR A 235 19.59 -4.22 -33.75
CA TYR A 235 19.14 -3.03 -32.99
C TYR A 235 18.79 -1.81 -33.84
N GLU A 236 18.84 -1.90 -35.18
CA GLU A 236 18.50 -0.78 -36.07
C GLU A 236 17.02 -0.75 -36.51
N ALA A 237 16.18 -1.67 -36.03
CA ALA A 237 14.76 -1.74 -36.40
C ALA A 237 13.79 -1.11 -35.38
N ILE A 238 14.23 -0.77 -34.17
CA ILE A 238 13.37 -0.21 -33.11
C ILE A 238 13.52 1.31 -32.96
N GLU A 239 14.61 1.90 -33.43
CA GLU A 239 14.86 3.36 -33.33
C GLU A 239 14.13 4.21 -34.40
N LYS A 240 13.28 3.61 -35.25
CA LYS A 240 12.69 4.32 -36.40
C LYS A 240 11.18 4.61 -36.31
N ILE A 241 10.61 4.71 -35.10
CA ILE A 241 9.22 5.17 -34.88
C ILE A 241 9.09 6.35 -33.88
N MET A 242 10.17 6.97 -33.39
CA MET A 242 10.03 8.15 -32.50
C MET A 242 11.02 9.27 -32.80
N SER A 243 10.95 9.83 -34.01
CA SER A 243 11.39 11.21 -34.24
C SER A 243 10.28 12.18 -33.80
N ARG A 244 10.05 12.31 -32.49
CA ARG A 244 9.23 13.42 -31.95
C ARG A 244 10.16 14.60 -31.67
N LYS A 245 9.90 15.70 -32.39
CA LYS A 245 10.52 17.01 -32.19
C LYS A 245 10.51 17.38 -30.71
N ALA A 246 11.68 17.73 -30.18
CA ALA A 246 11.81 18.41 -28.91
C ALA A 246 11.10 19.77 -28.97
N LEU A 247 9.97 19.92 -28.27
CA LEU A 247 9.39 21.22 -27.89
C LEU A 247 8.33 21.05 -26.79
N ASP A 248 8.78 21.37 -25.57
CA ASP A 248 8.07 21.83 -24.35
C ASP A 248 8.21 20.92 -23.11
N ARG A 249 9.00 21.36 -22.12
CA ARG A 249 9.44 20.58 -20.95
C ARG A 249 8.42 20.59 -19.79
N GLY A 250 7.13 20.61 -20.09
CA GLY A 250 6.07 20.82 -19.08
C GLY A 250 5.06 19.70 -18.93
N LEU A 251 5.09 18.69 -19.81
CA LEU A 251 4.06 17.65 -19.91
C LEU A 251 4.67 16.26 -20.02
N LEU A 252 4.19 15.32 -19.20
CA LEU A 252 4.52 13.90 -19.25
C LEU A 252 3.26 13.10 -18.90
N LEU A 253 2.97 12.03 -19.65
CA LEU A 253 2.05 10.98 -19.22
C LEU A 253 2.55 9.66 -19.78
N GLU A 254 2.97 8.76 -18.89
CA GLU A 254 3.54 7.47 -19.26
C GLU A 254 2.99 6.38 -18.32
N PRO A 255 2.61 5.19 -18.83
CA PRO A 255 2.27 4.07 -17.98
C PRO A 255 3.52 3.56 -17.24
N VAL A 256 3.34 3.12 -16.00
CA VAL A 256 4.41 2.53 -15.19
C VAL A 256 4.33 1.02 -15.33
N ILE A 257 5.22 0.46 -16.14
CA ILE A 257 5.32 -0.98 -16.40
C ILE A 257 6.60 -1.50 -15.73
N ILE A 258 6.45 -2.23 -14.63
CA ILE A 258 7.59 -2.79 -13.88
C ILE A 258 8.15 -4.03 -14.60
N ASN A 259 7.26 -4.88 -15.10
CA ASN A 259 7.64 -6.10 -15.82
C ASN A 259 7.42 -5.91 -17.31
N PRO A 260 8.47 -5.89 -18.15
CA PRO A 260 8.36 -5.61 -19.58
C PRO A 260 7.60 -6.68 -20.37
N LYS A 261 7.26 -7.82 -19.75
CA LYS A 261 6.42 -8.87 -20.34
C LYS A 261 4.92 -8.58 -20.22
N VAL A 262 4.53 -7.57 -19.44
CA VAL A 262 3.14 -7.14 -19.34
C VAL A 262 2.78 -6.42 -20.62
N ASP A 263 1.72 -6.89 -21.29
CA ASP A 263 1.09 -6.18 -22.39
C ASP A 263 -0.19 -5.51 -21.88
N LEU A 264 -0.35 -4.22 -22.16
CA LEU A 264 -1.54 -3.49 -21.73
C LEU A 264 -2.65 -3.69 -22.77
N ALA A 265 -3.88 -3.89 -22.30
CA ALA A 265 -5.05 -3.95 -23.16
C ALA A 265 -5.14 -2.74 -24.08
N SER A 266 -5.66 -2.94 -25.29
CA SER A 266 -5.85 -1.90 -26.30
C SER A 266 -6.64 -0.71 -25.76
N GLU A 267 -7.69 -0.97 -24.96
CA GLU A 267 -8.52 0.03 -24.29
C GLU A 267 -7.71 0.91 -23.31
N VAL A 268 -6.72 0.32 -22.62
CA VAL A 268 -5.82 1.06 -21.71
C VAL A 268 -4.89 1.97 -22.51
N TRP A 269 -4.34 1.47 -23.62
CA TRP A 269 -3.50 2.28 -24.50
C TRP A 269 -4.27 3.43 -25.15
N ASP A 270 -5.48 3.17 -25.63
CA ASP A 270 -6.36 4.17 -26.22
C ASP A 270 -6.72 5.26 -25.21
N MET A 271 -7.03 4.87 -23.96
CA MET A 271 -7.23 5.80 -22.86
C MET A 271 -5.99 6.67 -22.61
N ILE A 272 -4.80 6.08 -22.47
CA ILE A 272 -3.55 6.82 -22.22
C ILE A 272 -3.26 7.80 -23.35
N ASN A 273 -3.36 7.35 -24.61
CA ASN A 273 -3.09 8.17 -25.79
C ASN A 273 -4.07 9.34 -25.89
N THR A 274 -5.37 9.09 -25.73
CA THR A 274 -6.39 10.13 -25.78
C THR A 274 -6.23 11.14 -24.65
N THR A 275 -5.87 10.68 -23.44
CA THR A 275 -5.56 11.56 -22.31
C THR A 275 -4.30 12.40 -22.58
N TYR A 276 -3.25 11.82 -23.15
CA TYR A 276 -2.05 12.57 -23.53
C TYR A 276 -2.36 13.63 -24.57
N GLU A 277 -3.13 13.30 -25.62
CA GLU A 277 -3.55 14.26 -26.64
C GLU A 277 -4.36 15.43 -26.07
N GLY A 278 -5.22 15.17 -25.08
CA GLY A 278 -5.93 16.22 -24.35
C GLY A 278 -4.99 17.19 -23.65
N LEU A 279 -4.03 16.65 -22.91
CA LEU A 279 -3.03 17.45 -22.21
C LEU A 279 -2.12 18.23 -23.17
N ASP A 280 -1.69 17.61 -24.27
CA ASP A 280 -0.80 18.21 -25.27
C ASP A 280 -1.49 19.36 -26.03
N ASN A 281 -2.81 19.25 -26.23
CA ASN A 281 -3.63 20.35 -26.76
C ASN A 281 -3.92 21.45 -25.72
N GLY A 282 -3.36 21.37 -24.51
CA GLY A 282 -3.46 22.38 -23.47
C GLY A 282 -4.71 22.27 -22.59
N ASN A 283 -5.49 21.20 -22.70
CA ASN A 283 -6.64 20.97 -21.83
C ASN A 283 -6.16 20.55 -20.45
N SER A 284 -6.32 21.42 -19.47
CA SER A 284 -5.83 21.18 -18.11
C SER A 284 -6.71 20.17 -17.36
N PRO A 285 -6.13 19.30 -16.51
CA PRO A 285 -6.87 18.43 -15.61
C PRO A 285 -7.84 19.22 -14.73
N ILE A 286 -9.05 18.72 -14.57
CA ILE A 286 -10.08 19.32 -13.73
C ILE A 286 -10.16 18.55 -12.42
N ARG A 287 -9.76 19.17 -11.31
CA ARG A 287 -9.90 18.58 -9.99
C ARG A 287 -11.38 18.40 -9.65
N SER A 288 -11.78 17.21 -9.20
CA SER A 288 -13.13 16.96 -8.68
C SER A 288 -13.44 17.93 -7.54
N SER A 289 -14.70 18.36 -7.41
CA SER A 289 -15.17 19.13 -6.25
C SER A 289 -15.40 18.24 -5.02
N GLU A 290 -15.60 16.94 -5.24
CA GLU A 290 -15.96 15.94 -4.23
C GLU A 290 -14.75 15.06 -3.83
N GLY A 291 -14.93 14.26 -2.79
CA GLY A 291 -13.90 13.37 -2.24
C GLY A 291 -12.89 14.06 -1.32
N THR A 292 -12.06 13.23 -0.69
CA THR A 292 -11.11 13.61 0.38
C THR A 292 -9.66 13.79 -0.14
N GLY A 293 -9.35 13.32 -1.35
CA GLY A 293 -8.04 13.41 -1.99
C GLY A 293 -8.04 14.24 -3.27
N GLY A 294 -6.92 14.20 -3.99
CA GLY A 294 -6.78 14.70 -5.35
C GLY A 294 -7.30 13.68 -6.36
N ALA A 295 -8.43 13.99 -7.00
CA ALA A 295 -8.94 13.24 -8.16
C ALA A 295 -9.14 14.22 -9.32
N TYR A 296 -8.61 13.88 -10.48
CA TYR A 296 -8.53 14.79 -11.63
C TYR A 296 -9.17 14.18 -12.86
N PHE A 297 -10.23 14.81 -13.35
CA PHE A 297 -10.81 14.49 -14.65
C PHE A 297 -9.91 15.00 -15.76
N MET A 298 -9.54 14.10 -16.65
CA MET A 298 -8.70 14.38 -17.80
C MET A 298 -9.59 14.47 -19.05
N LEU A 299 -9.35 15.48 -19.87
CA LEU A 299 -10.15 15.78 -21.04
C LEU A 299 -9.54 15.19 -22.31
N ASP A 300 -10.36 15.02 -23.34
CA ASP A 300 -9.91 14.70 -24.69
C ASP A 300 -9.25 15.91 -25.38
N SER A 301 -8.77 15.74 -26.61
CA SER A 301 -8.16 16.82 -27.42
C SER A 301 -9.13 17.98 -27.68
N THR A 302 -10.44 17.72 -27.71
CA THR A 302 -11.46 18.76 -27.92
C THR A 302 -11.77 19.58 -26.66
N GLY A 303 -11.42 19.06 -25.48
CA GLY A 303 -11.75 19.66 -24.19
C GLY A 303 -13.23 19.50 -23.79
N GLN A 304 -13.99 18.67 -24.51
CA GLN A 304 -15.43 18.52 -24.31
C GLN A 304 -15.82 17.24 -23.58
N LYS A 305 -14.97 16.21 -23.60
CA LYS A 305 -15.26 14.91 -23.00
C LYS A 305 -14.24 14.52 -21.96
N TYR A 306 -14.71 13.89 -20.88
CA TYR A 306 -13.84 13.23 -19.91
C TYR A 306 -13.39 11.88 -20.47
N VAL A 307 -12.09 11.61 -20.37
CA VAL A 307 -11.43 10.41 -20.88
C VAL A 307 -11.01 9.49 -19.75
N SER A 308 -10.40 10.05 -18.71
CA SER A 308 -9.88 9.30 -17.58
C SER A 308 -9.91 10.12 -16.30
N VAL A 309 -9.80 9.45 -15.16
CA VAL A 309 -9.61 10.05 -13.85
C VAL A 309 -8.22 9.68 -13.35
N PHE A 310 -7.39 10.68 -13.03
CA PHE A 310 -6.08 10.49 -12.44
C PHE A 310 -6.12 10.80 -10.93
N LYS A 311 -5.64 9.87 -10.10
CA LYS A 311 -5.56 10.00 -8.63
C LYS A 311 -4.10 9.89 -8.17
N PRO A 312 -3.41 11.02 -7.92
CA PRO A 312 -2.02 11.01 -7.46
C PRO A 312 -1.87 10.45 -6.03
N ILE A 313 -0.87 9.59 -5.86
CA ILE A 313 -0.48 8.95 -4.59
C ILE A 313 -0.16 9.99 -3.49
N ASP A 314 0.55 11.05 -3.86
CA ASP A 314 0.96 12.10 -2.94
C ASP A 314 -0.17 13.09 -2.60
N GLU A 315 -1.32 12.98 -3.26
CA GLU A 315 -2.51 13.78 -3.04
C GLU A 315 -3.66 12.99 -2.40
N GLU A 316 -3.43 11.73 -2.04
CA GLU A 316 -4.38 10.91 -1.29
C GLU A 316 -4.78 11.59 0.05
N PRO A 317 -5.89 11.17 0.66
CA PRO A 317 -6.24 11.64 2.00
C PRO A 317 -5.07 11.44 2.97
N MET A 318 -4.74 12.50 3.72
CA MET A 318 -3.62 12.52 4.68
C MET A 318 -2.21 12.39 4.07
N ALA A 319 -2.08 12.50 2.75
CA ALA A 319 -0.80 12.53 2.04
C ALA A 319 -0.15 13.93 2.04
N VAL A 320 1.15 13.98 1.77
CA VAL A 320 2.00 15.19 1.84
C VAL A 320 1.45 16.37 1.04
N ASN A 321 0.89 16.12 -0.13
CA ASN A 321 0.37 17.13 -1.04
C ASN A 321 -1.16 17.07 -1.15
N ASN A 322 -1.86 16.60 -0.11
CA ASN A 322 -3.32 16.55 -0.13
C ASN A 322 -3.94 17.93 -0.43
N PRO A 323 -4.75 18.07 -1.50
CA PRO A 323 -5.29 19.36 -1.92
C PRO A 323 -6.49 19.84 -1.09
N ARG A 324 -6.97 19.02 -0.13
CA ARG A 324 -8.14 19.29 0.71
C ARG A 324 -7.77 19.79 2.10
N GLY A 325 -6.48 19.88 2.42
CA GLY A 325 -6.01 20.36 3.72
C GLY A 325 -6.26 19.38 4.87
N LEU A 326 -6.39 18.09 4.57
CA LEU A 326 -6.43 17.05 5.61
C LEU A 326 -5.08 16.96 6.32
N PRO A 327 -5.06 16.65 7.64
CA PRO A 327 -3.81 16.50 8.38
C PRO A 327 -3.00 15.32 7.85
N LEU A 328 -1.68 15.44 7.92
CA LEU A 328 -0.76 14.37 7.54
C LEU A 328 -0.90 13.17 8.47
N SER A 329 -0.82 11.98 7.91
CA SER A 329 -0.74 10.75 8.71
C SER A 329 0.60 10.67 9.45
N LEU A 330 0.55 10.46 10.76
CA LEU A 330 1.75 10.40 11.62
C LEU A 330 2.40 9.01 11.63
N ASP A 331 1.59 7.95 11.50
CA ASP A 331 2.00 6.54 11.52
C ASP A 331 1.89 5.87 10.13
N GLY A 332 1.44 6.63 9.14
CA GLY A 332 1.23 6.17 7.76
C GLY A 332 -0.09 5.43 7.56
N GLU A 333 -0.95 5.30 8.57
CA GLU A 333 -2.30 4.75 8.42
C GLU A 333 -3.18 5.71 7.59
N GLY A 334 -3.95 5.14 6.67
CA GLY A 334 -4.92 5.87 5.85
C GLY A 334 -6.24 6.13 6.57
N LEU A 335 -7.27 6.56 5.82
CA LEU A 335 -8.60 6.80 6.39
C LEU A 335 -9.31 5.53 6.88
N LYS A 336 -8.95 4.36 6.32
CA LYS A 336 -9.53 3.06 6.68
C LYS A 336 -8.48 2.19 7.36
N LYS A 337 -8.87 1.51 8.43
CA LYS A 337 -8.02 0.59 9.19
C LYS A 337 -7.43 -0.48 8.28
N GLY A 338 -6.13 -0.71 8.44
CA GLY A 338 -5.37 -1.64 7.61
C GLY A 338 -5.06 -1.15 6.20
N THR A 339 -5.29 0.13 5.90
CA THR A 339 -4.79 0.79 4.67
C THR A 339 -3.70 1.80 5.02
N ARG A 340 -2.78 2.06 4.08
CA ARG A 340 -1.70 3.04 4.25
C ARG A 340 -1.83 4.17 3.24
N VAL A 341 -1.45 5.36 3.68
CA VAL A 341 -1.37 6.54 2.80
C VAL A 341 -0.38 6.29 1.67
N GLY A 342 -0.76 6.65 0.46
CA GLY A 342 0.03 6.48 -0.74
C GLY A 342 -0.01 5.06 -1.33
N GLN A 343 -0.95 4.23 -0.87
CA GLN A 343 -1.17 2.90 -1.43
C GLN A 343 -2.51 2.74 -2.15
N GLY A 344 -3.36 3.77 -2.17
CA GLY A 344 -4.68 3.72 -2.82
C GLY A 344 -4.57 3.46 -4.32
N ALA A 345 -3.63 4.12 -5.00
CA ALA A 345 -3.42 3.91 -6.44
C ALA A 345 -3.09 2.45 -6.81
N PHE A 346 -2.31 1.73 -5.98
CA PHE A 346 -2.00 0.32 -6.23
C PHE A 346 -3.25 -0.56 -6.09
N ARG A 347 -4.10 -0.24 -5.12
CA ARG A 347 -5.36 -0.97 -4.85
C ARG A 347 -6.38 -0.77 -5.96
N GLU A 348 -6.46 0.43 -6.54
CA GLU A 348 -7.26 0.73 -7.74
C GLU A 348 -6.83 -0.13 -8.94
N VAL A 349 -5.51 -0.17 -9.21
CA VAL A 349 -4.95 -0.99 -10.29
C VAL A 349 -5.17 -2.48 -10.03
N ALA A 350 -4.97 -2.92 -8.78
CA ALA A 350 -5.21 -4.30 -8.38
C ALA A 350 -6.66 -4.73 -8.57
N ALA A 351 -7.63 -3.87 -8.24
CA ALA A 351 -9.05 -4.18 -8.44
C ALA A 351 -9.37 -4.44 -9.92
N TYR A 352 -8.78 -3.68 -10.85
CA TYR A 352 -8.94 -3.93 -12.29
C TYR A 352 -8.27 -5.23 -12.74
N ILE A 353 -7.02 -5.49 -12.30
CA ILE A 353 -6.29 -6.71 -12.65
C ILE A 353 -7.02 -7.97 -12.15
N LEU A 354 -7.54 -7.89 -10.92
CA LEU A 354 -8.22 -8.99 -10.23
C LEU A 354 -9.70 -9.13 -10.61
N ASP A 355 -10.28 -8.17 -11.33
CA ASP A 355 -11.61 -8.32 -11.93
C ASP A 355 -11.51 -9.21 -13.18
N HIS A 356 -11.53 -10.52 -12.94
CA HIS A 356 -11.39 -11.53 -13.99
C HIS A 356 -12.65 -11.64 -14.86
N PRO A 357 -12.51 -11.94 -16.17
CA PRO A 357 -13.65 -12.15 -17.04
C PRO A 357 -14.43 -13.42 -16.68
N MET A 358 -15.66 -13.52 -17.17
CA MET A 358 -16.52 -14.69 -16.95
C MET A 358 -15.90 -16.01 -17.46
N SER A 359 -15.04 -15.92 -18.48
CA SER A 359 -14.30 -17.05 -19.06
C SER A 359 -13.23 -17.63 -18.13
N GLY A 360 -13.00 -17.02 -16.96
CA GLY A 360 -12.00 -17.42 -15.98
C GLY A 360 -10.91 -16.36 -15.87
N ARG A 361 -9.67 -16.81 -15.70
CA ARG A 361 -8.54 -15.92 -15.41
C ARG A 361 -8.32 -14.87 -16.51
N ARG A 362 -8.10 -13.61 -16.10
CA ARG A 362 -7.67 -12.53 -17.01
C ARG A 362 -6.35 -12.94 -17.67
N SER A 363 -6.34 -12.96 -19.00
CA SER A 363 -5.12 -13.21 -19.77
C SER A 363 -4.10 -12.10 -19.51
N LEU A 364 -2.81 -12.47 -19.50
CA LEU A 364 -1.69 -11.51 -19.45
C LEU A 364 -1.67 -10.53 -20.64
N PHE A 365 -2.46 -10.83 -21.68
CA PHE A 365 -2.56 -10.09 -22.94
C PHE A 365 -4.00 -9.64 -23.25
N GLY A 366 -4.94 -9.77 -22.29
CA GLY A 366 -6.37 -9.80 -22.60
C GLY A 366 -7.10 -8.46 -22.54
N ASP A 367 -7.87 -8.16 -23.59
CA ASP A 367 -8.90 -7.10 -23.68
C ASP A 367 -10.25 -7.51 -23.06
N ASP A 368 -10.32 -8.69 -22.44
CA ASP A 368 -11.60 -9.21 -21.93
C ASP A 368 -12.13 -8.38 -20.75
N LYS A 369 -13.42 -8.04 -20.82
CA LYS A 369 -14.11 -7.31 -19.76
C LYS A 369 -14.24 -8.16 -18.50
N GLY A 370 -13.86 -7.59 -17.36
CA GLY A 370 -14.00 -8.24 -16.06
C GLY A 370 -15.46 -8.48 -15.66
N LEU A 371 -15.69 -9.44 -14.76
CA LEU A 371 -17.02 -9.82 -14.31
C LEU A 371 -17.77 -8.65 -13.66
N ALA A 372 -17.11 -7.96 -12.73
CA ALA A 372 -17.65 -6.79 -12.03
C ALA A 372 -17.69 -5.56 -12.93
N GLY A 373 -16.81 -5.50 -13.91
CA GLY A 373 -16.73 -4.39 -14.86
C GLY A 373 -15.98 -3.19 -14.31
N VAL A 374 -14.92 -3.43 -13.52
CA VAL A 374 -14.01 -2.37 -13.09
C VAL A 374 -13.42 -1.71 -14.35
N PRO A 375 -13.52 -0.37 -14.48
CA PRO A 375 -12.98 0.30 -15.66
C PRO A 375 -11.46 0.07 -15.80
N PRO A 376 -10.94 0.02 -17.05
CA PRO A 376 -9.51 -0.04 -17.31
C PRO A 376 -8.73 0.93 -16.43
N THR A 377 -7.82 0.39 -15.63
CA THR A 377 -7.06 1.16 -14.63
C THR A 377 -5.59 0.76 -14.67
N VAL A 378 -4.70 1.75 -14.77
CA VAL A 378 -3.26 1.53 -14.89
C VAL A 378 -2.50 2.47 -13.97
N MET A 379 -1.32 2.05 -13.49
CA MET A 379 -0.40 2.95 -12.81
C MET A 379 0.23 3.89 -13.84
N ALA A 380 0.20 5.19 -13.61
CA ALA A 380 0.75 6.18 -14.52
C ALA A 380 1.61 7.22 -13.79
N LYS A 381 2.62 7.71 -14.51
CA LYS A 381 3.43 8.87 -14.13
C LYS A 381 2.96 10.06 -14.96
N CYS A 382 2.54 11.12 -14.31
CA CYS A 382 2.01 12.32 -14.98
C CYS A 382 2.67 13.59 -14.43
N LEU A 383 3.21 14.43 -15.32
CA LEU A 383 3.72 15.76 -15.01
C LEU A 383 2.78 16.78 -15.65
N HIS A 384 2.07 17.54 -14.82
CA HIS A 384 1.25 18.65 -15.31
C HIS A 384 1.05 19.69 -14.21
N LYS A 385 1.06 20.97 -14.59
CA LYS A 385 0.89 22.14 -13.68
C LYS A 385 -0.46 22.23 -12.99
N GLY A 386 -1.46 21.51 -13.50
CA GLY A 386 -2.83 21.48 -12.97
C GLY A 386 -3.01 20.65 -11.70
N PHE A 387 -2.01 19.83 -11.33
CA PHE A 387 -2.03 19.06 -10.08
C PHE A 387 -1.55 19.91 -8.89
N ASN A 388 -1.67 19.40 -7.67
CA ASN A 388 -1.28 20.15 -6.47
C ASN A 388 0.24 20.05 -6.21
N HIS A 389 0.97 21.14 -6.40
CA HIS A 389 2.44 21.20 -6.33
C HIS A 389 2.93 22.27 -5.33
N PRO A 390 2.77 22.08 -4.00
CA PRO A 390 3.15 23.11 -3.03
C PRO A 390 4.66 23.40 -3.01
N GLU A 391 5.51 22.40 -3.26
CA GLU A 391 6.99 22.53 -3.29
C GLU A 391 7.58 22.72 -4.71
N GLY A 392 6.73 22.95 -5.72
CA GLY A 392 7.14 23.10 -7.12
C GLY A 392 6.76 21.93 -8.01
N LEU A 393 6.83 22.16 -9.33
CA LEU A 393 6.31 21.26 -10.35
C LEU A 393 7.11 19.94 -10.37
N THR A 394 6.46 18.84 -9.98
CA THR A 394 7.06 17.50 -9.94
C THR A 394 6.19 16.48 -10.67
N ALA A 395 6.78 15.38 -11.15
CA ALA A 395 5.99 14.31 -11.75
C ALA A 395 5.30 13.52 -10.65
N LYS A 396 4.01 13.27 -10.82
CA LYS A 396 3.18 12.54 -9.87
C LYS A 396 2.93 11.13 -10.34
N PHE A 397 2.92 10.19 -9.40
CA PHE A 397 2.54 8.80 -9.65
C PHE A 397 1.13 8.58 -9.12
N GLY A 398 0.32 7.81 -9.82
CA GLY A 398 -1.08 7.62 -9.45
C GLY A 398 -1.79 6.59 -10.32
N SER A 399 -3.01 6.25 -9.93
CA SER A 399 -3.89 5.45 -10.79
C SER A 399 -4.51 6.33 -11.86
N LEU A 400 -4.53 5.85 -13.10
CA LEU A 400 -5.24 6.41 -14.22
C LEU A 400 -6.35 5.43 -14.60
N GLN A 401 -7.59 5.80 -14.31
CA GLN A 401 -8.77 4.96 -14.55
C GLN A 401 -9.61 5.55 -15.68
N MET A 402 -10.14 4.71 -16.57
CA MET A 402 -11.00 5.15 -17.66
C MET A 402 -12.27 5.80 -17.12
N PHE A 403 -12.61 6.96 -17.67
CA PHE A 403 -13.88 7.61 -17.35
C PHE A 403 -15.01 6.90 -18.08
N MET A 404 -16.02 6.48 -17.34
CA MET A 404 -17.18 5.80 -17.90
C MET A 404 -18.34 6.77 -18.05
N GLU A 405 -18.88 6.90 -19.27
CA GLU A 405 -20.15 7.57 -19.48
C GLU A 405 -21.24 6.88 -18.64
N ASN A 406 -21.92 7.66 -17.81
CA ASN A 406 -22.86 7.15 -16.81
C ASN A 406 -24.07 8.08 -16.66
N ASN A 407 -25.11 7.57 -15.99
CA ASN A 407 -26.36 8.25 -15.69
C ASN A 407 -26.50 8.59 -14.20
N GLY A 408 -25.38 8.83 -13.50
CA GLY A 408 -25.34 9.11 -12.07
C GLY A 408 -24.87 7.91 -11.24
N SER A 409 -24.88 8.08 -9.92
CA SER A 409 -24.48 7.06 -8.96
C SER A 409 -25.67 6.23 -8.50
N CYS A 410 -25.42 5.11 -7.81
CA CYS A 410 -26.49 4.36 -7.16
C CYS A 410 -27.14 5.11 -5.99
N GLU A 411 -26.52 6.15 -5.41
CA GLU A 411 -27.13 6.98 -4.35
C GLU A 411 -28.35 7.76 -4.87
N ASP A 412 -28.38 8.05 -6.17
CA ASP A 412 -29.45 8.79 -6.83
C ASP A 412 -30.66 7.90 -7.18
N MET A 413 -30.59 6.58 -6.95
CA MET A 413 -31.62 5.62 -7.33
C MET A 413 -32.01 4.67 -6.20
N GLY A 414 -33.28 4.27 -6.19
CA GLY A 414 -33.76 3.26 -5.24
C GLY A 414 -33.21 1.87 -5.60
N PRO A 415 -32.63 1.10 -4.66
CA PRO A 415 -31.90 -0.13 -4.97
C PRO A 415 -32.73 -1.23 -5.62
N ARG A 416 -34.07 -1.17 -5.52
CA ARG A 416 -34.99 -2.13 -6.16
C ARG A 416 -34.93 -2.12 -7.69
N SER A 417 -34.44 -1.06 -8.32
CA SER A 417 -34.34 -0.97 -9.78
C SER A 417 -33.13 -1.70 -10.36
N PHE A 418 -32.14 -2.06 -9.52
CA PHE A 418 -30.89 -2.64 -9.99
C PHE A 418 -31.06 -4.11 -10.41
N PRO A 419 -30.51 -4.53 -11.57
CA PRO A 419 -30.55 -5.92 -11.97
C PRO A 419 -29.80 -6.82 -10.97
N VAL A 420 -30.37 -7.97 -10.64
CA VAL A 420 -29.80 -8.92 -9.67
C VAL A 420 -28.39 -9.36 -10.08
N LYS A 421 -28.20 -9.70 -11.36
CA LYS A 421 -26.92 -10.11 -11.92
C LYS A 421 -25.84 -9.04 -11.76
N GLU A 422 -26.19 -7.77 -11.93
CA GLU A 422 -25.24 -6.65 -11.79
C GLU A 422 -24.80 -6.44 -10.33
N VAL A 423 -25.74 -6.54 -9.39
CA VAL A 423 -25.40 -6.48 -7.96
C VAL A 423 -24.49 -7.65 -7.58
N HIS A 424 -24.82 -8.87 -8.00
CA HIS A 424 -24.04 -10.08 -7.69
C HIS A 424 -22.60 -10.03 -8.23
N LYS A 425 -22.38 -9.42 -9.39
CA LYS A 425 -21.02 -9.23 -9.93
C LYS A 425 -20.17 -8.37 -9.00
N ILE A 426 -20.73 -7.28 -8.47
CA ILE A 426 -20.05 -6.38 -7.52
C ILE A 426 -19.81 -7.09 -6.19
N THR A 427 -20.78 -7.85 -5.67
CA THR A 427 -20.64 -8.55 -4.38
C THR A 427 -19.47 -9.53 -4.39
N VAL A 428 -19.24 -10.21 -5.52
CA VAL A 428 -18.10 -11.13 -5.68
C VAL A 428 -16.77 -10.40 -5.57
N LEU A 429 -16.60 -9.29 -6.29
CA LEU A 429 -15.36 -8.52 -6.26
C LEU A 429 -15.13 -7.90 -4.88
N ASP A 430 -16.13 -7.24 -4.31
CA ASP A 430 -15.97 -6.52 -3.04
C ASP A 430 -15.68 -7.45 -1.87
N MET A 431 -16.35 -8.61 -1.80
CA MET A 431 -16.04 -9.60 -0.77
C MET A 431 -14.63 -10.14 -0.96
N ARG A 432 -14.25 -10.50 -2.19
CA ARG A 432 -12.91 -11.02 -2.48
C ARG A 432 -11.82 -10.01 -2.10
N LEU A 433 -12.01 -8.74 -2.40
CA LEU A 433 -11.04 -7.70 -2.06
C LEU A 433 -11.21 -7.14 -0.64
N ALA A 434 -12.17 -7.62 0.15
CA ALA A 434 -12.51 -7.08 1.47
C ALA A 434 -12.63 -5.55 1.46
N ASN A 435 -13.44 -5.02 0.55
CA ASN A 435 -13.56 -3.58 0.33
C ASN A 435 -14.03 -2.86 1.62
N ALA A 436 -13.26 -1.88 2.08
CA ALA A 436 -13.56 -1.12 3.30
C ALA A 436 -14.39 0.15 3.07
N ASP A 437 -14.79 0.41 1.82
CA ASP A 437 -15.48 1.65 1.46
C ASP A 437 -16.48 1.48 0.31
N ARG A 438 -17.15 0.32 0.21
CA ARG A 438 -18.22 0.18 -0.78
C ARG A 438 -19.51 0.83 -0.30
N HIS A 439 -19.80 2.01 -0.85
CA HIS A 439 -21.11 2.66 -0.81
C HIS A 439 -21.67 2.89 -2.22
N ALA A 440 -22.94 3.31 -2.30
CA ALA A 440 -23.70 3.48 -3.53
C ALA A 440 -23.15 4.63 -4.40
N GLY A 441 -22.48 5.62 -3.81
CA GLY A 441 -21.76 6.68 -4.52
C GLY A 441 -20.58 6.16 -5.32
N ASN A 442 -20.00 5.03 -4.89
CA ASN A 442 -18.89 4.35 -5.56
C ASN A 442 -19.37 3.32 -6.59
N ILE A 443 -20.66 3.29 -6.93
CA ILE A 443 -21.19 2.45 -8.00
C ILE A 443 -21.94 3.35 -8.98
N LEU A 444 -21.44 3.44 -10.21
CA LEU A 444 -22.08 4.21 -11.27
C LEU A 444 -23.11 3.36 -12.01
N ILE A 445 -24.10 4.04 -12.58
CA ILE A 445 -25.13 3.40 -13.39
C ILE A 445 -24.90 3.76 -14.85
N GLY A 446 -24.49 2.76 -15.63
CA GLY A 446 -24.32 2.87 -17.08
C GLY A 446 -25.49 2.26 -17.85
N ARG A 447 -25.38 2.30 -19.18
CA ARG A 447 -26.25 1.56 -20.09
C ARG A 447 -25.42 0.74 -21.05
N GLU A 448 -25.82 -0.51 -21.24
CA GLU A 448 -25.22 -1.35 -22.26
C GLU A 448 -25.59 -0.83 -23.66
N LYS A 449 -24.60 -0.75 -24.56
CA LYS A 449 -24.76 -0.14 -25.88
C LYS A 449 -25.73 -0.89 -26.79
N GLU A 450 -25.84 -2.22 -26.62
CA GLU A 450 -26.61 -3.08 -27.53
C GLU A 450 -28.11 -3.11 -27.23
N ASN A 451 -28.49 -3.19 -25.95
CA ASN A 451 -29.88 -3.42 -25.53
C ASN A 451 -30.43 -2.31 -24.59
N GLY A 452 -29.59 -1.35 -24.19
CA GLY A 452 -29.96 -0.26 -23.27
C GLY A 452 -30.22 -0.68 -21.83
N GLN A 453 -29.88 -1.92 -21.45
CA GLN A 453 -30.02 -2.44 -20.10
C GLN A 453 -29.11 -1.69 -19.13
N ALA A 454 -29.60 -1.43 -17.92
CA ALA A 454 -28.81 -0.82 -16.88
C ALA A 454 -27.66 -1.75 -16.47
N VAL A 455 -26.44 -1.20 -16.44
CA VAL A 455 -25.24 -1.90 -15.97
C VAL A 455 -24.68 -1.15 -14.76
N LEU A 456 -24.11 -1.87 -13.81
CA LEU A 456 -23.45 -1.26 -12.66
C LEU A 456 -21.94 -1.26 -12.87
N ILE A 457 -21.30 -0.13 -12.57
CA ILE A 457 -19.87 0.07 -12.79
C ILE A 457 -19.25 0.41 -11.44
N PRO A 458 -18.55 -0.53 -10.79
CA PRO A 458 -17.86 -0.24 -9.55
C PRO A 458 -16.63 0.63 -9.82
N ILE A 459 -16.50 1.69 -9.04
CA ILE A 459 -15.34 2.59 -9.06
C ILE A 459 -14.79 2.74 -7.63
N ASP A 460 -13.68 3.47 -7.51
CA ASP A 460 -13.09 3.89 -6.24
C ASP A 460 -12.72 2.72 -5.29
N HIS A 461 -11.73 1.94 -5.69
CA HIS A 461 -11.23 0.79 -4.94
C HIS A 461 -9.99 1.12 -4.09
N GLY A 462 -9.73 2.40 -3.82
CA GLY A 462 -8.56 2.84 -3.05
C GLY A 462 -8.46 2.26 -1.64
N TYR A 463 -9.56 1.74 -1.09
CA TYR A 463 -9.64 1.13 0.25
C TYR A 463 -9.95 -0.38 0.24
N CYS A 464 -9.63 -1.10 -0.84
CA CYS A 464 -9.69 -2.56 -0.87
C CYS A 464 -8.35 -3.20 -0.44
N LEU A 465 -8.34 -4.51 -0.18
CA LEU A 465 -7.20 -5.33 0.26
C LEU A 465 -6.54 -4.89 1.59
N PRO A 466 -7.30 -4.49 2.63
CA PRO A 466 -6.72 -4.05 3.89
C PRO A 466 -5.93 -5.15 4.61
N THR A 467 -5.10 -4.79 5.59
CA THR A 467 -4.38 -5.78 6.43
C THR A 467 -5.26 -6.47 7.47
N SER A 468 -6.51 -6.01 7.65
CA SER A 468 -7.51 -6.59 8.56
C SER A 468 -8.92 -6.40 8.00
N PHE A 469 -9.90 -7.12 8.52
CA PHE A 469 -11.31 -7.02 8.12
C PHE A 469 -12.11 -5.96 8.89
N GLU A 470 -11.45 -5.18 9.75
CA GLU A 470 -12.08 -4.28 10.73
C GLU A 470 -13.07 -3.28 10.11
N ASP A 471 -12.68 -2.63 9.01
CA ASP A 471 -13.49 -1.61 8.33
C ASP A 471 -14.24 -2.14 7.10
N CYS A 472 -14.30 -3.47 6.91
CA CYS A 472 -14.97 -4.07 5.76
C CYS A 472 -16.44 -3.61 5.69
N THR A 473 -16.83 -2.93 4.60
CA THR A 473 -18.11 -2.21 4.52
C THR A 473 -18.76 -2.41 3.16
N PHE A 474 -20.00 -2.92 3.16
CA PHE A 474 -20.77 -3.24 1.96
C PHE A 474 -22.19 -2.66 2.02
N GLU A 475 -22.46 -1.57 1.32
CA GLU A 475 -23.83 -1.01 1.29
C GLU A 475 -24.84 -1.95 0.59
N TRP A 476 -24.39 -2.74 -0.39
CA TRP A 476 -25.25 -3.67 -1.11
C TRP A 476 -25.86 -4.78 -0.21
N LEU A 477 -25.39 -4.95 1.03
CA LEU A 477 -26.03 -5.83 2.02
C LEU A 477 -27.50 -5.44 2.28
N TYR A 478 -27.82 -4.15 2.17
CA TYR A 478 -29.17 -3.65 2.39
C TYR A 478 -30.04 -3.71 1.13
N TRP A 479 -29.48 -4.16 0.00
CA TRP A 479 -30.19 -4.26 -1.27
C TRP A 479 -30.90 -5.62 -1.39
N PRO A 480 -32.16 -5.68 -1.85
CA PRO A 480 -32.92 -6.94 -1.95
C PRO A 480 -32.24 -8.03 -2.79
N GLN A 481 -31.44 -7.63 -3.78
CA GLN A 481 -30.70 -8.50 -4.68
C GLN A 481 -29.65 -9.34 -3.95
N ALA A 482 -29.03 -8.81 -2.90
CA ALA A 482 -28.04 -9.53 -2.11
C ALA A 482 -28.64 -10.73 -1.34
N ARG A 483 -29.96 -10.74 -1.12
CA ARG A 483 -30.67 -11.86 -0.48
C ARG A 483 -31.07 -12.96 -1.46
N GLN A 484 -30.78 -12.81 -2.74
CA GLN A 484 -31.04 -13.82 -3.76
C GLN A 484 -29.80 -14.71 -3.95
N PRO A 485 -29.96 -16.01 -4.19
CA PRO A 485 -28.82 -16.91 -4.43
C PRO A 485 -28.11 -16.54 -5.73
N TYR A 486 -26.80 -16.78 -5.79
CA TYR A 486 -26.04 -16.63 -7.01
C TYR A 486 -26.56 -17.55 -8.13
N SER A 487 -26.47 -17.08 -9.37
CA SER A 487 -26.73 -17.95 -10.53
C SER A 487 -25.66 -19.03 -10.66
N PRO A 488 -25.96 -20.19 -11.29
CA PRO A 488 -24.97 -21.25 -11.53
C PRO A 488 -23.71 -20.75 -12.23
N GLU A 489 -23.89 -19.85 -13.20
CA GLU A 489 -22.82 -19.13 -13.89
C GLU A 489 -21.84 -18.46 -12.90
N ILE A 490 -22.36 -17.64 -11.97
CA ILE A 490 -21.53 -16.91 -11.00
C ILE A 490 -20.91 -17.89 -9.99
N ILE A 491 -21.62 -18.95 -9.61
CA ILE A 491 -21.08 -19.99 -8.73
C ILE A 491 -19.85 -20.66 -9.37
N ASP A 492 -19.92 -21.00 -10.65
CA ASP A 492 -18.80 -21.63 -11.36
C ASP A 492 -17.62 -20.66 -11.52
N TYR A 493 -17.90 -19.38 -11.77
CA TYR A 493 -16.87 -18.33 -11.71
C TYR A 493 -16.20 -18.27 -10.34
N ILE A 494 -16.97 -18.23 -9.25
CA ILE A 494 -16.43 -18.17 -7.87
C ILE A 494 -15.55 -19.38 -7.57
N LYS A 495 -15.96 -20.58 -7.99
CA LYS A 495 -15.18 -21.81 -7.82
C LYS A 495 -13.83 -21.74 -8.52
N SER A 496 -13.76 -21.06 -9.68
CA SER A 496 -12.54 -20.93 -10.49
C SER A 496 -11.49 -19.97 -9.92
N LEU A 497 -11.86 -19.11 -8.95
CA LEU A 497 -10.95 -18.13 -8.35
C LEU A 497 -9.86 -18.80 -7.51
N ASP A 498 -8.63 -18.30 -7.62
CA ASP A 498 -7.45 -18.80 -6.91
C ASP A 498 -6.56 -17.66 -6.37
N ALA A 499 -6.56 -17.50 -5.05
CA ALA A 499 -5.86 -16.41 -4.39
C ALA A 499 -4.33 -16.46 -4.55
N GLU A 500 -3.70 -17.62 -4.72
CA GLU A 500 -2.24 -17.68 -4.93
C GLU A 500 -1.89 -17.23 -6.35
N GLU A 501 -2.69 -17.64 -7.34
CA GLU A 501 -2.52 -17.17 -8.72
C GLU A 501 -2.72 -15.66 -8.82
N ASP A 502 -3.66 -15.12 -8.05
CA ASP A 502 -3.96 -13.69 -7.96
C ASP A 502 -2.81 -12.89 -7.35
N ILE A 503 -2.23 -13.37 -6.25
CA ILE A 503 -1.06 -12.76 -5.61
C ILE A 503 0.12 -12.78 -6.58
N ALA A 504 0.34 -13.90 -7.26
CA ALA A 504 1.39 -14.02 -8.27
C ALA A 504 1.15 -13.07 -9.46
N LEU A 505 -0.12 -12.87 -9.85
CA LEU A 505 -0.49 -11.93 -10.92
C LEU A 505 -0.20 -10.48 -10.51
N LEU A 506 -0.59 -10.05 -9.31
CA LEU A 506 -0.25 -8.72 -8.81
C LEU A 506 1.26 -8.48 -8.75
N LYS A 507 2.01 -9.47 -8.26
CA LYS A 507 3.48 -9.43 -8.25
C LYS A 507 4.06 -9.34 -9.66
N PHE A 508 3.48 -10.07 -10.62
CA PHE A 508 3.88 -10.00 -12.04
C PHE A 508 3.66 -8.61 -12.64
N HIS A 509 2.60 -7.91 -12.25
CA HIS A 509 2.32 -6.53 -12.64
C HIS A 509 3.11 -5.47 -11.83
N GLY A 510 3.94 -5.90 -10.87
CA GLY A 510 4.87 -5.03 -10.15
C GLY A 510 4.44 -4.63 -8.74
N TRP A 511 3.33 -5.17 -8.23
CA TRP A 511 2.92 -4.95 -6.84
C TRP A 511 3.15 -6.21 -6.00
N ASP A 512 4.22 -6.22 -5.21
CA ASP A 512 4.46 -7.28 -4.22
C ASP A 512 3.52 -7.04 -3.03
N LEU A 513 2.39 -7.75 -3.03
CA LEU A 513 1.33 -7.57 -2.05
C LEU A 513 1.85 -7.88 -0.64
N PRO A 514 1.72 -6.95 0.33
CA PRO A 514 2.15 -7.20 1.71
C PRO A 514 1.52 -8.47 2.28
N LEU A 515 2.26 -9.18 3.15
CA LEU A 515 1.86 -10.49 3.67
C LEU A 515 0.46 -10.46 4.30
N GLU A 516 0.15 -9.42 5.09
CA GLU A 516 -1.12 -9.24 5.76
C GLU A 516 -2.27 -8.97 4.77
N CYS A 517 -2.02 -8.19 3.71
CA CYS A 517 -2.99 -7.97 2.63
C CYS A 517 -3.24 -9.25 1.83
N ALA A 518 -2.18 -10.02 1.55
CA ALA A 518 -2.27 -11.33 0.89
C ALA A 518 -3.06 -12.34 1.73
N ARG A 519 -2.88 -12.31 3.05
CA ARG A 519 -3.68 -13.11 4.00
C ARG A 519 -5.16 -12.72 3.92
N THR A 520 -5.49 -11.44 3.96
CA THR A 520 -6.88 -10.96 3.79
C THR A 520 -7.49 -11.51 2.50
N LEU A 521 -6.79 -11.40 1.35
CA LEU A 521 -7.27 -11.90 0.06
C LEU A 521 -7.51 -13.41 0.04
N ARG A 522 -6.64 -14.20 0.66
CA ARG A 522 -6.80 -15.66 0.76
C ARG A 522 -8.02 -16.02 1.60
N ILE A 523 -8.16 -15.41 2.78
CA ILE A 523 -9.25 -15.72 3.72
C ILE A 523 -10.60 -15.28 3.15
N SER A 524 -10.68 -14.09 2.54
CA SER A 524 -11.90 -13.61 1.91
C SER A 524 -12.33 -14.47 0.71
N THR A 525 -11.37 -14.88 -0.13
CA THR A 525 -11.63 -15.79 -1.26
C THR A 525 -12.10 -17.16 -0.74
N MET A 526 -11.48 -17.68 0.31
CA MET A 526 -11.87 -18.94 0.95
C MET A 526 -13.30 -18.87 1.52
N LEU A 527 -13.63 -17.80 2.26
CA LEU A 527 -14.97 -17.57 2.80
C LEU A 527 -16.01 -17.53 1.69
N LEU A 528 -15.73 -16.80 0.62
CA LEU A 528 -16.63 -16.70 -0.52
C LEU A 528 -16.90 -18.07 -1.15
N LYS A 529 -15.84 -18.86 -1.41
CA LYS A 529 -15.96 -20.19 -2.01
C LYS A 529 -16.75 -21.15 -1.12
N LYS A 530 -16.40 -21.24 0.18
CA LYS A 530 -17.07 -22.11 1.15
C LYS A 530 -18.53 -21.71 1.40
N GLY A 531 -18.80 -20.41 1.51
CA GLY A 531 -20.15 -19.90 1.69
C GLY A 531 -21.06 -20.25 0.50
N VAL A 532 -20.56 -20.09 -0.73
CA VAL A 532 -21.30 -20.44 -1.95
C VAL A 532 -21.52 -21.96 -2.06
N GLU A 533 -20.52 -22.77 -1.72
CA GLU A 533 -20.65 -24.23 -1.70
C GLU A 533 -21.77 -24.70 -0.74
N LYS A 534 -21.94 -23.98 0.37
CA LYS A 534 -23.02 -24.21 1.36
C LYS A 534 -24.35 -23.53 0.99
N GLY A 535 -24.49 -23.00 -0.22
CA GLY A 535 -25.73 -22.39 -0.71
C GLY A 535 -26.08 -21.04 -0.08
N MET A 536 -25.11 -20.35 0.53
CA MET A 536 -25.34 -19.05 1.16
C MET A 536 -25.54 -17.94 0.11
N THR A 537 -26.35 -16.95 0.47
CA THR A 537 -26.59 -15.76 -0.36
C THR A 537 -25.45 -14.75 -0.18
N PRO A 538 -25.26 -13.80 -1.13
CA PRO A 538 -24.32 -12.69 -0.94
C PRO A 538 -24.51 -11.96 0.38
N PHE A 539 -25.76 -11.74 0.80
CA PHE A 539 -26.10 -11.12 2.08
C PHE A 539 -25.53 -11.92 3.26
N ALA A 540 -25.73 -13.23 3.26
CA ALA A 540 -25.27 -14.09 4.34
C ALA A 540 -23.74 -14.11 4.44
N ILE A 541 -23.03 -14.21 3.31
CA ILE A 541 -21.56 -14.22 3.28
C ILE A 541 -21.00 -12.84 3.68
N GLY A 542 -21.48 -11.76 3.05
CA GLY A 542 -21.00 -10.41 3.33
C GLY A 542 -21.28 -9.96 4.76
N SER A 543 -22.38 -10.42 5.36
CA SER A 543 -22.70 -10.13 6.78
C SER A 543 -21.71 -10.77 7.76
N LEU A 544 -20.99 -11.83 7.37
CA LEU A 544 -19.91 -12.41 8.20
C LEU A 544 -18.65 -11.54 8.18
N MET A 545 -18.48 -10.73 7.14
CA MET A 545 -17.31 -9.86 6.96
C MET A 545 -17.47 -8.49 7.62
N CYS A 546 -18.70 -7.97 7.69
CA CYS A 546 -18.97 -6.66 8.24
C CYS A 546 -19.25 -6.73 9.75
N ARG A 547 -18.73 -5.75 10.50
CA ARG A 547 -19.10 -5.56 11.92
C ARG A 547 -20.53 -5.03 12.03
N GLU A 548 -21.30 -5.55 12.99
CA GLU A 548 -22.65 -5.02 13.30
C GLU A 548 -22.58 -3.63 13.98
N SER A 549 -21.50 -3.38 14.72
CA SER A 549 -21.21 -2.10 15.37
C SER A 549 -19.70 -1.96 15.54
N LEU A 550 -19.21 -0.73 15.72
CA LEU A 550 -17.77 -0.46 15.89
C LEU A 550 -17.11 -1.26 17.03
N ASN A 551 -17.88 -1.69 18.03
CA ASN A 551 -17.39 -2.38 19.23
C ASN A 551 -17.55 -3.91 19.17
N LYS A 552 -18.16 -4.46 18.11
CA LYS A 552 -18.40 -5.89 17.96
C LYS A 552 -17.63 -6.41 16.76
N GLU A 553 -16.59 -7.20 17.02
CA GLU A 553 -15.82 -7.92 16.00
C GLU A 553 -16.77 -8.71 15.09
N SER A 554 -16.49 -8.71 13.78
CA SER A 554 -17.21 -9.50 12.79
C SER A 554 -16.89 -10.99 12.94
N VAL A 555 -17.70 -11.85 12.31
CA VAL A 555 -17.48 -13.31 12.39
C VAL A 555 -16.14 -13.68 11.75
N ILE A 556 -15.77 -13.07 10.63
CA ILE A 556 -14.47 -13.32 9.98
C ILE A 556 -13.30 -12.91 10.87
N GLU A 557 -13.41 -11.81 11.62
CA GLU A 557 -12.38 -11.39 12.58
C GLU A 557 -12.25 -12.39 13.73
N GLY A 558 -13.39 -12.88 14.25
CA GLY A 558 -13.43 -13.95 15.24
C GLY A 558 -12.75 -15.23 14.75
N ILE A 559 -13.01 -15.64 13.50
CA ILE A 559 -12.37 -16.80 12.85
C ILE A 559 -10.85 -16.60 12.76
N VAL A 560 -10.40 -15.44 12.25
CA VAL A 560 -8.97 -15.12 12.12
C VAL A 560 -8.28 -15.14 13.48
N LYS A 561 -8.90 -14.55 14.50
CA LYS A 561 -8.39 -14.50 15.87
C LYS A 561 -8.33 -15.88 16.51
N ALA A 562 -9.38 -16.68 16.39
CA ALA A 562 -9.40 -18.06 16.87
C ALA A 562 -8.33 -18.92 16.19
N ALA A 563 -8.08 -18.71 14.89
CA ALA A 563 -6.99 -19.39 14.18
C ALA A 563 -5.61 -18.93 14.65
N LEU A 564 -5.42 -17.64 14.96
CA LEU A 564 -4.18 -17.12 15.54
C LEU A 564 -3.93 -17.70 16.93
N ASP A 565 -4.98 -17.85 17.74
CA ASP A 565 -4.91 -18.39 19.10
C ASP A 565 -4.69 -19.92 19.11
N SER A 566 -5.08 -20.63 18.03
CA SER A 566 -4.95 -22.09 17.93
C SER A 566 -3.58 -22.56 17.42
N VAL A 567 -2.83 -21.70 16.72
CA VAL A 567 -1.50 -22.03 16.18
C VAL A 567 -0.37 -21.52 17.08
N LEU A 568 0.75 -22.24 17.09
CA LEU A 568 1.94 -21.79 17.83
C LEU A 568 2.56 -20.55 17.18
N PRO A 569 3.23 -19.67 17.95
CA PRO A 569 4.04 -18.59 17.38
C PRO A 569 5.06 -19.14 16.37
N CYS A 570 5.28 -18.41 15.26
CA CYS A 570 6.18 -18.79 14.16
C CYS A 570 5.74 -20.02 13.34
N THR A 571 4.46 -20.40 13.42
CA THR A 571 3.85 -21.39 12.53
C THR A 571 3.85 -20.90 11.06
N SER A 572 3.94 -21.83 10.11
CA SER A 572 3.92 -21.49 8.69
C SER A 572 2.59 -20.88 8.25
N GLU A 573 2.61 -20.00 7.23
CA GLU A 573 1.38 -19.41 6.69
C GLU A 573 0.39 -20.48 6.22
N ALA A 574 0.87 -21.60 5.66
CA ALA A 574 0.03 -22.70 5.22
C ALA A 574 -0.75 -23.33 6.38
N THR A 575 -0.06 -23.65 7.49
CA THR A 575 -0.70 -24.23 8.68
C THR A 575 -1.67 -23.24 9.33
N PHE A 576 -1.36 -21.94 9.33
CA PHE A 576 -2.31 -20.92 9.76
C PHE A 576 -3.57 -20.90 8.89
N MET A 577 -3.42 -21.01 7.57
CA MET A 577 -4.56 -21.08 6.64
C MET A 577 -5.39 -22.36 6.79
N ASP A 578 -4.76 -23.49 7.09
CA ASP A 578 -5.47 -24.73 7.41
C ASP A 578 -6.34 -24.54 8.66
N ALA A 579 -5.80 -23.93 9.71
CA ALA A 579 -6.55 -23.61 10.92
C ALA A 579 -7.72 -22.64 10.66
N VAL A 580 -7.50 -21.60 9.84
CA VAL A 580 -8.58 -20.69 9.40
C VAL A 580 -9.67 -21.47 8.65
N SER A 581 -9.30 -22.37 7.73
CA SER A 581 -10.26 -23.17 6.96
C SER A 581 -11.13 -24.05 7.87
N GLU A 582 -10.51 -24.77 8.81
CA GLU A 582 -11.24 -25.65 9.73
C GLU A 582 -12.21 -24.89 10.64
N ILE A 583 -11.76 -23.78 11.24
CA ILE A 583 -12.60 -22.95 12.12
C ILE A 583 -13.72 -22.28 11.31
N MET A 584 -13.44 -21.88 10.08
CA MET A 584 -14.44 -21.31 9.18
C MET A 584 -15.51 -22.35 8.84
N ASP A 585 -15.14 -23.59 8.53
CA ASP A 585 -16.10 -24.67 8.26
C ASP A 585 -17.06 -24.89 9.43
N GLN A 586 -16.54 -24.91 10.67
CA GLN A 586 -17.35 -25.04 11.89
C GLN A 586 -18.39 -23.92 12.01
N HIS A 587 -17.98 -22.66 11.85
CA HIS A 587 -18.91 -21.53 11.93
C HIS A 587 -19.97 -21.58 10.83
N LEU A 588 -19.57 -21.92 9.60
CA LEU A 588 -20.52 -22.01 8.48
C LEU A 588 -21.49 -23.18 8.64
N ASP A 589 -21.07 -24.31 9.22
CA ASP A 589 -21.94 -25.45 9.55
C ASP A 589 -22.96 -25.10 10.64
N GLU A 590 -22.56 -24.36 11.67
CA GLU A 590 -23.47 -23.89 12.72
C GLU A 590 -24.55 -22.94 12.17
N ILE A 591 -24.17 -22.02 11.29
CA ILE A 591 -25.09 -21.07 10.65
C ILE A 591 -26.09 -21.81 9.76
N THR A 592 -25.60 -22.74 8.94
CA THR A 592 -26.46 -23.50 8.03
C THR A 592 -27.42 -24.41 8.80
N ALA A 593 -26.95 -25.09 9.84
CA ALA A 593 -27.80 -25.92 10.71
C ALA A 593 -28.88 -25.10 11.43
N SER A 594 -28.58 -23.86 11.84
CA SER A 594 -29.56 -22.96 12.48
C SER A 594 -30.67 -22.52 11.52
N ASN A 595 -30.33 -22.30 10.24
CA ASN A 595 -31.29 -21.93 9.19
C ASN A 595 -32.19 -23.10 8.76
N TYR A 596 -31.80 -24.36 9.00
CA TYR A 596 -32.66 -25.53 8.76
C TYR A 596 -33.66 -25.79 9.91
N ASN A 597 -33.37 -25.29 11.11
CA ASN A 597 -34.19 -25.45 12.31
C ASN A 597 -35.12 -24.25 12.60
N SER A 598 -35.09 -23.23 11.74
CA SER A 598 -35.98 -22.06 11.77
C SER A 598 -36.86 -22.04 10.52
#